data_AF-A0A9D7T4B3-F1
#
_entry.id   AF-A0A9D7T4B3-F1
#
_cell.length_a   1.000
_cell.length_b   1.000
_cell.length_c   1.000
_cell.angle_alpha   90.00
_cell.angle_beta   90.00
_cell.angle_gamma   90.00
#
_symmetry.space_group_name_H-M   'P 1'
#
loop_
_entity.id
_entity.type
_entity.pdbx_description
1 polymer ?
#
loop_
_entity_poly.entity_id
_entity_poly.type
_entity_poly.pdbx_seq_one_letter_code
_entity_poly.pdbx_strand_id
1 'polypeptide(L)'
;MKDFQFIFHAPPAQPSATSSLEEILGWSVWCAMDHALKDIVFDECDDGLKVGCLDYRVRGKYHGPRYVPLARFPHLRGSPLKKFPAKATGIAAMGEITWNIRVWICEKLAGDSSRLCAIVQLLPPSAL
;
A
#
# COMPACT_ATOMS: atom_id res chain seq x y z
N MET A 1 17.82 -7.75 1.61
CA MET A 1 16.40 -7.48 1.34
C MET A 1 15.71 -7.40 2.69
N LYS A 2 14.89 -6.37 2.96
CA LYS A 2 14.08 -6.33 4.17
C LYS A 2 12.81 -7.09 3.83
N ASP A 3 12.58 -8.23 4.49
CA ASP A 3 11.36 -9.00 4.29
C ASP A 3 10.24 -8.30 5.06
N PHE A 4 9.17 -7.94 4.36
CA PHE A 4 7.98 -7.39 5.00
C PHE A 4 7.21 -8.53 5.66
N GLN A 5 6.98 -8.46 6.97
CA GLN A 5 6.19 -9.45 7.69
C GLN A 5 5.14 -8.73 8.52
N PHE A 6 3.87 -9.00 8.19
CA PHE A 6 2.72 -8.48 8.93
C PHE A 6 1.87 -9.63 9.43
N ILE A 7 1.62 -9.69 10.73
CA ILE A 7 0.76 -10.70 11.35
C ILE A 7 -0.30 -9.95 12.16
N PHE A 8 -1.55 -10.05 11.73
CA PHE A 8 -2.66 -9.33 12.35
C PHE A 8 -3.52 -10.30 13.18
N HIS A 9 -3.43 -10.15 14.50
CA HIS A 9 -4.32 -10.84 15.44
C HIS A 9 -5.61 -10.05 15.71
N ALA A 10 -5.58 -8.74 15.46
CA ALA A 10 -6.69 -7.81 15.57
C ALA A 10 -6.48 -6.66 14.58
N PRO A 11 -7.52 -5.85 14.28
CA PRO A 11 -7.36 -4.64 13.48
C PRO A 11 -6.30 -3.70 14.09
N PRO A 12 -5.28 -3.27 13.33
CA PRO A 12 -4.34 -2.27 13.81
C PRO A 12 -5.05 -0.92 13.98
N ALA A 13 -4.50 -0.08 14.86
CA ALA A 13 -5.02 1.27 15.06
C ALA A 13 -4.95 2.09 13.76
N GLN A 14 -5.94 2.95 13.55
CA GLN A 14 -5.92 3.88 12.43
C GLN A 14 -4.73 4.86 12.59
N PRO A 15 -3.89 5.03 11.55
CA PRO A 15 -2.73 5.90 11.64
C PRO A 15 -3.11 7.36 11.83
N SER A 16 -2.26 8.09 12.54
CA SER A 16 -2.42 9.50 12.88
C SER A 16 -1.27 10.34 12.32
N ALA A 17 -1.22 11.63 12.69
CA ALA A 17 -0.15 12.54 12.26
C ALA A 17 1.25 12.18 12.80
N THR A 18 1.32 11.29 13.79
CA THR A 18 2.58 10.86 14.42
C THR A 18 2.95 9.43 14.05
N SER A 19 2.12 8.74 13.28
CA SER A 19 2.39 7.37 12.87
C SER A 19 3.58 7.32 11.92
N SER A 20 4.46 6.36 12.18
CA SER A 20 5.55 6.00 11.30
C SER A 20 5.02 5.44 9.98
N LEU A 21 5.86 5.47 8.95
CA LEU A 21 5.53 4.89 7.66
C LEU A 21 5.31 3.38 7.74
N GLU A 22 5.96 2.69 8.69
CA GLU A 22 5.77 1.26 8.93
C GLU A 22 4.38 0.97 9.52
N GLU A 23 3.90 1.80 10.45
CA GLU A 23 2.52 1.69 10.98
C GLU A 23 1.48 2.00 9.91
N ILE A 24 1.70 3.02 9.09
CA ILE A 24 0.82 3.35 7.96
C ILE A 24 0.77 2.18 6.99
N LEU A 25 1.92 1.58 6.67
CA LEU A 25 2.00 0.42 5.79
C LEU A 25 1.25 -0.77 6.37
N GLY A 26 1.50 -1.12 7.64
CA GLY A 26 0.82 -2.24 8.29
C GLY A 26 -0.69 -2.08 8.32
N TRP A 27 -1.18 -0.89 8.67
CA TRP A 27 -2.61 -0.58 8.63
C TRP A 27 -3.20 -0.70 7.22
N SER A 28 -2.49 -0.18 6.21
CA SER A 28 -2.95 -0.22 4.82
C SER A 28 -3.02 -1.66 4.29
N VAL A 29 -2.05 -2.51 4.66
CA VAL A 29 -2.05 -3.94 4.34
C VAL A 29 -3.26 -4.63 4.98
N TRP A 30 -3.51 -4.36 6.26
CA TRP A 30 -4.69 -4.91 6.93
C TRP A 30 -5.99 -4.49 6.24
N CYS A 31 -6.18 -3.20 5.93
CA CYS A 31 -7.37 -2.71 5.23
C CYS A 31 -7.57 -3.41 3.89
N ALA A 32 -6.49 -3.58 3.12
CA ALA A 32 -6.57 -4.26 1.82
C ALA A 32 -6.96 -5.74 1.97
N MET A 33 -6.40 -6.46 2.95
CA MET A 33 -6.78 -7.85 3.25
C MET A 33 -8.25 -7.95 3.67
N ASP A 34 -8.71 -7.09 4.58
CA ASP A 34 -10.10 -7.04 5.06
C ASP A 34 -11.10 -6.81 3.92
N HIS A 35 -10.75 -5.98 2.94
CA HIS A 35 -11.61 -5.67 1.78
C HIS A 35 -11.39 -6.61 0.57
N ALA A 36 -10.49 -7.59 0.70
CA ALA A 36 -10.02 -8.46 -0.38
C ALA A 36 -9.50 -7.70 -1.63
N LEU A 37 -8.76 -6.61 -1.40
CA LEU A 37 -8.12 -5.79 -2.42
C LEU A 37 -6.64 -6.17 -2.55
N LYS A 38 -6.11 -6.13 -3.77
CA LYS A 38 -4.78 -6.68 -4.08
C LYS A 38 -3.68 -5.63 -4.17
N ASP A 39 -3.96 -4.43 -4.62
CA ASP A 39 -2.91 -3.42 -4.80
C ASP A 39 -3.19 -2.20 -3.93
N ILE A 40 -2.20 -1.83 -3.12
CA ILE A 40 -2.18 -0.61 -2.30
C ILE A 40 -1.23 0.36 -2.96
N VAL A 41 -1.67 1.60 -3.14
CA VAL A 41 -0.92 2.68 -3.76
C VAL A 41 -0.57 3.71 -2.69
N PHE A 42 0.72 3.99 -2.58
CA PHE A 42 1.30 5.09 -1.82
C PHE A 42 1.74 6.15 -2.81
N ASP A 43 1.08 7.31 -2.80
CA ASP A 43 1.27 8.37 -3.77
C ASP A 43 1.75 9.67 -3.10
N GLU A 44 3.00 10.06 -3.35
CA GLU A 44 3.54 11.32 -2.85
C GLU A 44 3.10 12.49 -3.74
N CYS A 45 2.47 13.49 -3.15
CA CYS A 45 2.01 14.68 -3.86
C CYS A 45 2.17 15.94 -3.02
N ASP A 46 1.81 17.10 -3.59
CA ASP A 46 1.82 18.39 -2.89
C ASP A 46 0.98 18.39 -1.61
N ASP A 47 -0.07 17.55 -1.58
CA ASP A 47 -0.95 17.42 -0.41
C ASP A 47 -0.39 16.50 0.68
N GLY A 48 0.81 15.94 0.50
CA GLY A 48 1.42 14.91 1.35
C GLY A 48 1.35 13.51 0.75
N LEU A 49 1.37 12.49 1.61
CA LEU A 49 1.26 11.09 1.19
C LEU A 49 -0.21 10.67 1.13
N LYS A 50 -0.68 10.28 -0.05
CA LYS A 50 -2.01 9.68 -0.25
C LYS A 50 -1.86 8.17 -0.25
N VAL A 51 -2.76 7.47 0.44
CA VAL A 51 -2.79 6.01 0.48
C VAL A 51 -4.18 5.53 0.08
N GLY A 52 -4.24 4.54 -0.80
CA GLY A 52 -5.50 3.95 -1.24
C GLY A 52 -5.28 2.59 -1.88
N CYS A 53 -6.37 1.91 -2.22
CA CYS A 53 -6.34 0.61 -2.87
C CYS A 53 -6.92 0.68 -4.28
N LEU A 54 -6.54 -0.27 -5.12
CA LEU A 54 -7.12 -0.47 -6.45
C LEU A 54 -8.11 -1.63 -6.43
N ASP A 55 -9.35 -1.35 -6.78
CA ASP A 55 -10.40 -2.35 -6.95
C ASP A 55 -10.62 -2.69 -8.42
N TYR A 56 -10.18 -3.89 -8.79
CA TYR A 56 -10.29 -4.45 -10.14
C TYR A 56 -11.61 -5.22 -10.36
N ARG A 57 -12.47 -5.37 -9.35
CA ARG A 57 -13.76 -6.06 -9.49
C ARG A 57 -14.75 -5.25 -10.34
N VAL A 58 -14.55 -3.94 -10.44
CA VAL A 58 -15.33 -3.07 -11.32
C VAL A 58 -14.97 -3.40 -12.77
N ARG A 59 -15.82 -4.20 -13.42
CA ARG A 59 -15.66 -4.60 -14.83
C ARG A 59 -16.41 -3.60 -15.73
N GLY A 60 -15.68 -2.89 -16.58
CA GLY A 60 -16.23 -2.04 -17.64
C GLY A 60 -15.18 -1.84 -18.74
N LYS A 61 -15.60 -1.87 -20.02
CA LYS A 61 -14.71 -1.99 -21.19
C LYS A 61 -13.64 -0.89 -21.37
N TYR A 62 -13.63 0.17 -20.56
CA TYR A 62 -12.76 1.35 -20.75
C TYR A 62 -12.25 2.01 -19.47
N HIS A 63 -12.48 1.43 -18.29
CA HIS A 63 -12.04 2.04 -17.05
C HIS A 63 -10.99 1.14 -16.38
N GLY A 64 -9.84 1.72 -16.06
CA GLY A 64 -8.87 1.09 -15.16
C GLY A 64 -9.49 0.77 -13.80
N PRO A 65 -8.72 0.18 -12.87
CA PRO A 65 -9.24 -0.13 -11.54
C PRO A 65 -9.83 1.10 -10.85
N ARG A 66 -10.89 0.89 -10.07
CA ARG A 66 -11.43 1.95 -9.22
C ARG A 66 -10.46 2.22 -8.08
N TYR A 67 -10.02 3.48 -7.93
CA TYR A 67 -9.26 3.89 -6.75
C TYR A 67 -10.19 4.04 -5.54
N VAL A 68 -9.84 3.37 -4.44
CA VAL A 68 -10.52 3.43 -3.15
C VAL A 68 -9.59 4.16 -2.17
N PRO A 69 -9.86 5.43 -1.84
CA PRO A 69 -9.00 6.18 -0.92
C PRO A 69 -9.09 5.61 0.49
N LEU A 70 -7.94 5.39 1.14
CA LEU A 70 -7.86 4.96 2.54
C LEU A 70 -7.53 6.12 3.47
N ALA A 71 -6.47 6.89 3.16
CA ALA A 71 -6.00 7.96 4.02
C ALA A 71 -5.17 9.00 3.27
N ARG A 72 -4.99 10.17 3.90
CA ARG A 72 -4.07 11.22 3.47
C ARG A 72 -3.29 11.73 4.67
N PHE A 73 -1.97 11.84 4.50
CA PHE A 73 -1.04 12.27 5.53
C PHE A 73 -0.30 13.53 5.08
N PRO A 74 -0.85 14.74 5.35
CA PRO A 74 -0.28 16.00 4.87
C PRO A 74 1.10 16.32 5.42
N HIS A 75 1.46 15.77 6.58
CA HIS A 75 2.74 15.97 7.25
C HIS A 75 3.88 15.15 6.61
N LEU A 76 3.56 14.13 5.80
CA LEU A 76 4.55 13.31 5.09
C LEU A 76 4.92 13.88 3.71
N ARG A 77 5.10 15.21 3.63
CA ARG A 77 5.68 15.86 2.44
C ARG A 77 7.20 15.66 2.43
N GLY A 78 7.81 15.66 1.24
CA GLY A 78 9.27 15.62 1.12
C GLY A 78 9.88 14.22 0.96
N SER A 79 9.22 13.37 0.19
CA SER A 79 9.69 12.04 -0.21
C SER A 79 9.80 10.97 0.91
N PRO A 80 8.75 10.73 1.72
CA PRO A 80 8.74 9.66 2.73
C PRO A 80 9.12 8.26 2.19
N LEU A 81 8.86 7.98 0.90
CA LEU A 81 9.16 6.74 0.22
C LEU A 81 10.62 6.62 -0.24
N LYS A 82 11.48 7.64 -0.09
CA LYS A 82 12.93 7.51 -0.40
C LYS A 82 13.61 6.43 0.42
N LYS A 83 13.12 6.18 1.63
CA LYS A 83 13.61 5.12 2.52
C LYS A 83 12.89 3.79 2.33
N PHE A 84 11.86 3.76 1.48
CA PHE A 84 11.18 2.51 1.14
C PHE A 84 12.08 1.65 0.25
N PRO A 85 12.05 0.33 0.40
CA PRO A 85 12.84 -0.56 -0.43
C PRO A 85 12.29 -0.58 -1.87
N ALA A 86 13.17 -0.31 -2.85
CA ALA A 86 12.79 -0.24 -4.27
C ALA A 86 12.12 -1.52 -4.79
N LYS A 87 12.55 -2.68 -4.27
CA LYS A 87 11.91 -3.98 -4.43
C LYS A 87 12.01 -4.74 -3.12
N ALA A 88 10.90 -5.34 -2.71
CA ALA A 88 10.86 -6.21 -1.54
C ALA A 88 9.77 -7.27 -1.69
N THR A 89 9.96 -8.36 -0.97
CA THR A 89 8.98 -9.44 -0.82
C THR A 89 8.60 -9.57 0.65
N GLY A 90 7.52 -10.30 0.91
CA GLY A 90 7.06 -10.48 2.27
C GLY A 90 5.82 -11.34 2.37
N ILE A 91 5.26 -11.39 3.58
CA ILE A 91 4.00 -12.06 3.88
C ILE A 91 3.12 -11.17 4.75
N ALA A 92 1.80 -11.27 4.55
CA ALA A 92 0.78 -10.74 5.44
C ALA A 92 -0.17 -11.86 5.86
N ALA A 93 -0.42 -12.00 7.15
CA ALA A 93 -1.32 -13.01 7.70
C ALA A 93 -2.44 -12.37 8.52
N MET A 94 -3.67 -12.83 8.30
CA MET A 94 -4.87 -12.44 9.05
C MET A 94 -5.71 -13.70 9.33
N GLY A 95 -5.73 -14.14 10.59
CA GLY A 95 -6.28 -15.46 10.95
C GLY A 95 -5.50 -16.59 10.27
N GLU A 96 -6.21 -17.52 9.63
CA GLU A 96 -5.62 -18.65 8.89
C GLU A 96 -5.21 -18.30 7.44
N ILE A 97 -5.42 -17.05 7.02
CA ILE A 97 -5.20 -16.63 5.63
C ILE A 97 -3.85 -15.90 5.53
N THR A 98 -2.95 -16.42 4.69
CA THR A 98 -1.63 -15.82 4.41
C THR A 98 -1.51 -15.39 2.95
N TRP A 99 -1.14 -14.12 2.72
CA TRP A 99 -0.92 -13.53 1.40
C TRP A 99 0.57 -13.19 1.25
N ASN A 100 1.12 -13.36 0.05
CA ASN A 100 2.47 -12.89 -0.24
C ASN A 100 2.45 -11.41 -0.60
N ILE A 101 3.52 -10.69 -0.30
CA ILE A 101 3.69 -9.27 -0.60
C ILE A 101 4.76 -9.11 -1.68
N ARG A 102 4.51 -8.19 -2.62
CA ARG A 102 5.52 -7.63 -3.51
C ARG A 102 5.44 -6.11 -3.46
N VAL A 103 6.58 -5.46 -3.32
CA VAL A 103 6.68 -3.99 -3.30
C VAL A 103 7.44 -3.51 -4.52
N TRP A 104 6.91 -2.48 -5.17
CA TRP A 104 7.54 -1.79 -6.28
C TRP A 104 7.50 -0.30 -6.03
N ILE A 105 8.63 0.39 -6.20
CA ILE A 105 8.68 1.85 -6.22
C ILE A 105 8.87 2.30 -7.66
N CYS A 106 8.09 3.30 -8.06
CA CYS A 106 8.14 3.91 -9.38
C CYS A 106 8.36 5.42 -9.22
N GLU A 107 9.17 5.97 -10.13
CA GLU A 107 9.22 7.41 -10.34
C GLU A 107 7.98 7.84 -11.12
N LYS A 108 7.46 9.04 -10.84
CA LYS A 108 6.36 9.60 -11.62
C LYS A 108 6.85 10.01 -13.01
N LEU A 109 6.10 9.63 -14.04
CA LEU A 109 6.43 9.86 -15.45
C LEU A 109 6.54 11.36 -15.84
N ALA A 110 5.97 12.27 -15.05
CA ALA A 110 5.92 13.69 -15.38
C ALA A 110 6.90 14.49 -14.51
N GLY A 111 8.05 14.86 -15.08
CA GLY A 111 8.90 16.02 -14.76
C GLY A 111 9.47 16.20 -13.35
N ASP A 112 8.94 15.50 -12.35
CA ASP A 112 9.27 15.66 -10.94
C ASP A 112 9.78 14.33 -10.37
N SER A 113 11.07 14.08 -10.59
CA SER A 113 11.79 12.93 -10.02
C SER A 113 11.93 13.00 -8.49
N SER A 114 11.49 14.08 -7.85
CA SER A 114 11.49 14.19 -6.39
C SER A 114 10.36 13.41 -5.72
N ARG A 115 9.33 13.01 -6.49
CA ARG A 115 8.14 12.31 -5.99
C ARG A 115 8.12 10.86 -6.45
N LEU A 116 7.94 9.99 -5.47
CA LEU A 116 7.84 8.55 -5.68
C LEU A 116 6.39 8.08 -5.51
N CYS A 117 6.08 7.00 -6.21
CA CYS A 117 4.89 6.19 -6.00
C CYS A 117 5.37 4.80 -5.58
N ALA A 118 4.68 4.17 -4.65
CA ALA A 118 4.92 2.77 -4.34
C ALA A 118 3.62 1.97 -4.49
N ILE A 119 3.75 0.78 -5.07
CA ILE A 119 2.69 -0.22 -5.14
C ILE A 119 3.09 -1.38 -4.24
N VAL A 120 2.23 -1.68 -3.28
CA VAL A 120 2.31 -2.87 -2.44
C VAL A 120 1.23 -3.82 -2.92
N GLN A 121 1.66 -4.86 -3.62
CA GLN A 121 0.80 -5.89 -4.16
C GLN A 121 0.71 -7.07 -3.19
N LEU A 122 -0.51 -7.38 -2.78
CA LEU A 122 -0.89 -8.55 -2.04
C LEU A 122 -1.33 -9.65 -3.02
N LEU A 123 -0.65 -10.78 -2.95
CA LEU A 123 -0.93 -11.99 -3.70
C LEU A 123 -1.67 -12.94 -2.76
N PRO A 124 -3.01 -13.05 -2.88
CA PRO A 124 -3.75 -14.01 -2.07
C PRO A 124 -3.22 -15.42 -2.32
N PRO A 125 -3.38 -16.33 -1.35
CA PRO A 125 -3.05 -17.72 -1.55
C PRO A 125 -3.82 -18.19 -2.80
N SER A 126 -3.13 -18.85 -3.72
CA SER A 126 -3.78 -19.48 -4.87
C SER A 126 -4.90 -20.35 -4.32
N ALA A 127 -6.12 -20.17 -4.82
CA ALA A 127 -7.19 -21.11 -4.51
C ALA A 127 -6.67 -22.51 -4.86
N LEU A 128 -6.58 -23.38 -3.85
CA LEU A 128 -6.39 -24.82 -4.06
C LEU A 128 -7.60 -25.38 -4.81
#